data_AF-X1U612-F1
#
_entry.id   AF-X1U612-F1
#
_cell.length_a   1.000
_cell.length_b   1.000
_cell.length_c   1.000
_cell.angle_alpha   90.00
_cell.angle_beta   90.00
_cell.angle_gamma   90.00
#
_symmetry.space_group_name_H-M   'P 1'
#
loop_
_entity.id
_entity.type
_entity.pdbx_description
1 polymer ?
#
loop_
_entity_poly.entity_id
_entity_poly.type
_entity_poly.pdbx_seq_one_letter_code
_entity_poly.pdbx_strand_id
1 'polypeptide(L)'
;ADRGISVVGRLFISESAHVVLDYHKLEDKLREQSLGKNKIGTTARGIGPCYADKIGRSYAVRVGDFSDLDALRAKLEKIVAYKNSFFGAMYDAEPIDVDVVVFEIFLFDYEIDNVYAADK
;
A
#
# COMPACT_ATOMS: atom_id res chain seq x y z
N ALA A 1 13.13 -7.29 16.29
CA ALA A 1 13.39 -5.95 16.87
C ALA A 1 14.74 -5.92 17.60
N ASP A 2 15.85 -5.87 16.86
CA ASP A 2 17.08 -6.59 17.30
C ASP A 2 18.19 -5.69 17.87
N ARG A 3 17.88 -4.43 18.19
CA ARG A 3 18.83 -3.45 18.75
C ARG A 3 18.58 -3.11 20.22
N GLY A 4 17.72 -3.86 20.91
CA GLY A 4 17.37 -3.61 22.32
C GLY A 4 16.47 -2.37 22.57
N ILE A 5 16.00 -1.70 21.52
CA ILE A 5 15.12 -0.52 21.62
C ILE A 5 13.67 -0.99 21.45
N SER A 6 12.90 -1.06 22.54
CA SER A 6 11.65 -1.86 22.61
C SER A 6 10.41 -1.39 21.83
N VAL A 7 10.35 -0.13 21.36
CA VAL A 7 9.22 0.57 20.67
C VAL A 7 7.81 0.59 21.31
N VAL A 8 7.38 -0.46 22.02
CA VAL A 8 6.08 -0.59 22.72
C VAL A 8 5.73 0.64 23.56
N GLY A 9 4.49 1.14 23.45
CA GLY A 9 3.99 2.30 24.18
C GLY A 9 4.70 3.64 23.86
N ARG A 10 5.49 3.68 22.78
CA ARG A 10 6.27 4.86 22.35
C ARG A 10 6.16 5.17 20.85
N LEU A 11 5.74 4.20 20.05
CA LEU A 11 5.32 4.41 18.67
C LEU A 11 3.79 4.51 18.63
N PHE A 12 3.29 5.53 17.95
CA PHE A 12 1.86 5.73 17.70
C PHE A 12 1.66 5.88 16.19
N ILE A 13 0.62 5.25 15.64
CA ILE A 13 0.36 5.20 14.20
C ILE A 13 -1.01 5.83 13.96
N SER A 14 -1.05 6.99 13.31
CA SER A 14 -2.32 7.68 13.05
C SER A 14 -3.20 6.87 12.10
N GLU A 15 -4.47 6.67 12.49
CA GLU A 15 -5.52 6.09 11.64
C GLU A 15 -5.67 6.79 10.26
N SER A 16 -5.34 8.09 10.20
CA SER A 16 -5.40 8.87 8.95
C SER A 16 -4.17 8.70 8.04
N ALA A 17 -3.14 7.98 8.49
CA ALA A 17 -1.98 7.63 7.67
C ALA A 17 -2.41 6.76 6.48
N HIS A 18 -1.82 7.01 5.32
CA HIS A 18 -2.09 6.25 4.10
C HIS A 18 -1.06 5.12 3.96
N VAL A 19 -1.53 3.93 3.56
CA VAL A 19 -0.72 2.71 3.54
C VAL A 19 -0.11 2.51 2.14
N VAL A 20 1.22 2.39 2.09
CA VAL A 20 1.96 2.13 0.84
C VAL A 20 1.98 0.64 0.55
N LEU A 21 0.90 0.15 -0.05
CA LEU A 21 0.73 -1.24 -0.52
C LEU A 21 1.59 -1.58 -1.75
N ASP A 22 1.84 -2.87 -2.00
CA ASP A 22 2.82 -3.33 -3.00
C ASP A 22 2.47 -2.99 -4.44
N TYR A 23 1.18 -2.85 -4.78
CA TYR A 23 0.76 -2.35 -6.09
C TYR A 23 1.25 -0.92 -6.37
N HIS A 24 1.49 -0.08 -5.33
CA HIS A 24 2.12 1.23 -5.52
C HIS A 24 3.61 1.09 -5.88
N LYS A 25 4.31 0.12 -5.28
CA LYS A 25 5.73 -0.17 -5.60
C LYS A 25 5.84 -0.69 -7.04
N LEU A 26 4.87 -1.48 -7.50
CA LEU A 26 4.75 -1.90 -8.89
C LEU A 26 4.51 -0.70 -9.81
N GLU A 27 3.52 0.15 -9.52
CA GLU A 27 3.22 1.35 -10.32
C GLU A 27 4.44 2.27 -10.48
N ASP A 28 5.18 2.53 -9.39
CA ASP A 28 6.39 3.36 -9.37
C ASP A 28 7.47 2.80 -10.33
N LYS A 29 7.68 1.47 -10.30
CA LYS A 29 8.61 0.77 -11.21
C LYS A 29 8.14 0.83 -12.67
N LEU A 30 6.87 0.53 -12.95
CA LEU A 30 6.32 0.52 -14.31
C LEU A 30 6.37 1.92 -14.94
N ARG A 31 6.03 2.95 -14.17
CA ARG A 31 6.11 4.36 -14.61
C ARG A 31 7.54 4.77 -14.93
N GLU A 32 8.50 4.52 -14.04
CA GLU A 32 9.91 4.81 -14.32
C GLU A 32 10.44 4.03 -15.54
N GLN A 33 10.05 2.76 -15.70
CA GLN A 33 10.42 1.98 -16.88
C GLN A 33 9.86 2.60 -18.17
N SER A 34 8.58 3.00 -18.19
CA SER A 34 7.93 3.65 -19.34
C SER A 34 8.55 4.99 -19.75
N LEU A 35 9.17 5.72 -18.80
CA LEU A 35 9.86 6.98 -19.07
C LEU A 35 11.21 6.79 -19.79
N GLY A 36 11.76 5.57 -19.82
CA GLY A 36 12.94 5.22 -20.60
C GLY A 36 14.19 6.01 -20.21
N LYS A 37 14.56 7.02 -21.03
CA LYS A 37 15.67 7.95 -20.76
C LYS A 37 15.28 9.12 -19.85
N ASN A 38 14.00 9.42 -19.72
CA ASN A 38 13.45 10.55 -18.95
C ASN A 38 13.04 10.14 -17.53
N LYS A 39 13.74 9.13 -16.97
CA LYS A 39 13.54 8.64 -15.61
C LYS A 39 13.80 9.74 -14.58
N ILE A 40 12.96 9.77 -13.56
CA ILE A 40 13.09 10.67 -12.40
C ILE A 40 14.19 10.16 -11.45
N GLY A 41 14.42 8.84 -11.41
CA GLY A 41 15.31 8.20 -10.46
C GLY A 41 14.62 7.97 -9.11
N THR A 42 13.39 7.45 -9.12
CA THR A 42 12.65 7.17 -7.87
C THR A 42 13.31 6.05 -7.07
N THR A 43 12.95 5.94 -5.79
CA THR A 43 13.42 4.84 -4.93
C THR A 43 12.68 3.51 -5.17
N ALA A 44 11.75 3.46 -6.14
CA ALA A 44 10.88 2.31 -6.42
C ALA A 44 10.09 1.79 -5.19
N ARG A 45 9.73 2.71 -4.29
CA ARG A 45 9.05 2.43 -3.01
C ARG A 45 7.56 2.73 -3.03
N GLY A 46 6.98 3.22 -4.14
CA GLY A 46 5.55 3.46 -4.25
C GLY A 46 5.05 4.77 -3.61
N ILE A 47 5.97 5.64 -3.18
CA ILE A 47 5.62 6.90 -2.49
C ILE A 47 4.80 7.82 -3.41
N GLY A 48 5.25 8.03 -4.66
CA GLY A 48 4.52 8.85 -5.64
C GLY A 48 3.10 8.36 -5.91
N PRO A 49 2.91 7.08 -6.31
CA PRO A 49 1.59 6.48 -6.49
C PRO A 49 0.68 6.54 -5.26
N CYS A 50 1.17 6.23 -4.06
CA CYS A 50 0.38 6.32 -2.83
C CYS A 50 -0.11 7.75 -2.55
N TYR A 51 0.72 8.77 -2.79
CA TYR A 51 0.28 10.17 -2.69
C TYR A 51 -0.66 10.58 -3.82
N ALA A 52 -0.53 10.01 -5.02
CA ALA A 52 -1.50 10.24 -6.11
C ALA A 52 -2.88 9.68 -5.75
N ASP A 53 -2.94 8.44 -5.25
CA ASP A 53 -4.18 7.81 -4.82
C ASP A 53 -4.81 8.53 -3.60
N LYS A 54 -4.00 9.06 -2.67
CA LYS A 54 -4.43 9.98 -1.59
C LYS A 54 -5.18 11.20 -2.13
N ILE A 55 -4.63 11.87 -3.14
CA ILE A 55 -5.24 13.07 -3.73
C ILE A 55 -6.47 12.70 -4.57
N GLY A 56 -6.44 11.56 -5.26
CA GLY A 56 -7.56 11.01 -6.03
C GLY A 56 -8.72 10.47 -5.18
N ARG A 57 -8.48 10.13 -3.90
CA ARG A 57 -9.43 9.65 -2.88
C ARG A 57 -10.09 8.29 -3.15
N SER A 58 -10.25 7.89 -4.41
CA SER A 58 -10.93 6.65 -4.80
C SER A 58 -10.14 5.37 -4.52
N TYR A 59 -8.80 5.42 -4.57
CA TYR A 59 -7.92 4.24 -4.49
C TYR A 59 -6.94 4.26 -3.31
N ALA A 60 -7.15 5.20 -2.37
CA ALA A 60 -6.35 5.33 -1.17
C ALA A 60 -6.82 4.38 -0.06
N VAL A 61 -5.90 3.61 0.52
CA VAL A 61 -6.10 2.84 1.76
C VAL A 61 -5.44 3.57 2.93
N ARG A 62 -6.13 3.64 4.08
CA ARG A 62 -5.65 4.24 5.33
C ARG A 62 -5.60 3.20 6.45
N VAL A 63 -4.79 3.47 7.47
CA VAL A 63 -4.69 2.59 8.66
C VAL A 63 -6.05 2.42 9.34
N GLY A 64 -6.85 3.48 9.46
CA GLY A 64 -8.20 3.40 10.04
C GLY A 64 -9.18 2.53 9.24
N ASP A 65 -8.90 2.27 7.95
CA ASP A 65 -9.73 1.35 7.15
C ASP A 65 -9.56 -0.12 7.63
N PHE A 66 -8.54 -0.42 8.45
CA PHE A 66 -8.27 -1.78 8.98
C PHE A 66 -9.25 -2.18 10.09
N SER A 67 -10.01 -1.23 10.64
CA SER A 67 -11.07 -1.47 11.62
C SER A 67 -12.25 -2.30 11.07
N ASP A 68 -12.39 -2.39 9.75
CA ASP A 68 -13.40 -3.21 9.05
C ASP A 68 -12.73 -3.92 7.86
N LEU A 69 -12.20 -5.11 8.12
CA LEU A 69 -11.43 -5.89 7.15
C LEU A 69 -12.29 -6.43 5.99
N ASP A 70 -13.60 -6.61 6.20
CA ASP A 70 -14.53 -7.01 5.14
C ASP A 70 -14.82 -5.84 4.17
N ALA A 71 -15.06 -4.64 4.71
CA ALA A 71 -15.18 -3.44 3.89
C ALA A 71 -13.86 -3.10 3.18
N LEU A 72 -12.71 -3.30 3.84
CA LEU A 72 -11.39 -3.12 3.25
C LEU A 72 -11.14 -4.14 2.13
N ARG A 73 -11.50 -5.42 2.29
CA ARG A 73 -11.45 -6.42 1.21
C ARG A 73 -12.26 -5.98 0.00
N ALA A 74 -13.53 -5.63 0.18
CA ALA A 74 -14.40 -5.17 -0.90
C ALA A 74 -13.93 -3.87 -1.59
N LYS A 75 -13.14 -3.06 -0.87
CA LYS A 75 -12.44 -1.87 -1.41
C LYS A 75 -11.21 -2.26 -2.21
N LEU A 76 -10.39 -3.20 -1.72
CA LEU A 76 -9.20 -3.71 -2.39
C LEU A 76 -9.54 -4.43 -3.69
N GLU A 77 -10.60 -5.24 -3.72
CA GLU A 77 -11.09 -5.89 -4.94
C GLU A 77 -11.35 -4.87 -6.07
N LYS A 78 -11.94 -3.72 -5.74
CA LYS A 78 -12.18 -2.61 -6.70
C LYS A 78 -10.88 -1.90 -7.10
N ILE A 79 -9.96 -1.69 -6.15
CA ILE A 79 -8.65 -1.06 -6.41
C ILE A 79 -7.83 -1.96 -7.34
N VAL A 80 -7.67 -3.24 -7.00
CA VAL A 80 -6.89 -4.21 -7.76
C VAL A 80 -7.48 -4.43 -9.15
N ALA A 81 -8.80 -4.54 -9.29
CA ALA A 81 -9.45 -4.62 -10.61
C ALA A 81 -9.13 -3.39 -11.49
N TYR A 82 -9.20 -2.18 -10.92
CA TYR A 82 -8.83 -0.95 -11.62
C TYR A 82 -7.35 -0.90 -11.98
N LYS A 83 -6.45 -1.19 -11.02
CA LYS A 83 -5.00 -1.16 -11.23
C LYS A 83 -4.55 -2.23 -12.23
N ASN A 84 -5.12 -3.44 -12.22
CA ASN A 84 -4.85 -4.48 -13.21
C ASN A 84 -5.26 -4.05 -14.63
N SER A 85 -6.46 -3.47 -14.79
CA SER A 85 -6.90 -2.93 -16.08
C SER A 85 -5.98 -1.82 -16.58
N PHE A 86 -5.58 -0.89 -15.70
CA PHE A 86 -4.68 0.20 -16.03
C PHE A 86 -3.25 -0.26 -16.33
N PHE A 87 -2.67 -1.17 -15.53
CA PHE A 87 -1.30 -1.64 -15.71
C PHE A 87 -1.17 -2.57 -16.92
N GLY A 88 -2.14 -3.44 -17.17
CA GLY A 88 -2.19 -4.24 -18.41
C GLY A 88 -2.26 -3.34 -19.64
N ALA A 89 -3.18 -2.37 -19.66
CA ALA A 89 -3.36 -1.49 -20.81
C ALA A 89 -2.19 -0.52 -21.08
N MET A 90 -1.50 -0.05 -20.04
CA MET A 90 -0.42 0.95 -20.17
C MET A 90 0.99 0.36 -20.20
N TYR A 91 1.19 -0.82 -19.60
CA TYR A 91 2.52 -1.35 -19.31
C TYR A 91 2.69 -2.85 -19.62
N ASP A 92 1.65 -3.54 -20.12
CA ASP A 92 1.64 -4.99 -20.38
C ASP A 92 2.05 -5.80 -19.13
N ALA A 93 1.59 -5.35 -17.96
CA ALA A 93 1.97 -5.95 -16.68
C ALA A 93 1.06 -7.12 -16.30
N GLU A 94 1.66 -8.14 -15.67
CA GLU A 94 0.96 -9.26 -15.06
C GLU A 94 -0.07 -8.78 -14.01
N PRO A 95 -1.25 -9.44 -13.91
CA PRO A 95 -2.28 -9.04 -12.97
C PRO A 95 -1.86 -9.30 -11.52
N ILE A 96 -2.15 -8.35 -10.65
CA ILE A 96 -2.03 -8.50 -9.20
C ILE A 96 -3.18 -9.38 -8.70
N ASP A 97 -2.84 -10.36 -7.86
CA ASP A 97 -3.82 -11.12 -7.08
C ASP A 97 -4.28 -10.32 -5.86
N VAL A 98 -5.59 -10.14 -5.70
CA VAL A 98 -6.18 -9.41 -4.57
C VAL A 98 -6.01 -10.17 -3.25
N ASP A 99 -6.05 -11.50 -3.27
CA ASP A 99 -5.93 -12.29 -2.03
C ASP A 99 -4.52 -12.17 -1.42
N VAL A 100 -3.49 -11.96 -2.26
CA VAL A 100 -2.12 -11.64 -1.81
C VAL A 100 -2.08 -10.26 -1.12
N VAL A 101 -2.67 -9.22 -1.73
CA VAL A 101 -2.70 -7.86 -1.14
C VAL A 101 -3.50 -7.83 0.17
N VAL A 102 -4.60 -8.58 0.23
CA VAL A 102 -5.41 -8.77 1.45
C VAL A 102 -4.60 -9.49 2.53
N PHE A 103 -3.85 -10.54 2.19
CA PHE A 103 -2.98 -11.24 3.12
C PHE A 103 -1.83 -10.37 3.68
N GLU A 104 -1.21 -9.53 2.85
CA GLU A 104 -0.22 -8.53 3.30
C GLU A 104 -0.80 -7.56 4.35
N ILE A 105 -2.06 -7.14 4.16
CA ILE A 105 -2.75 -6.26 5.10
C ILE A 105 -3.07 -6.96 6.42
N PHE A 106 -3.53 -8.22 6.38
CA PHE A 106 -3.74 -9.02 7.59
C PHE A 106 -2.45 -9.19 8.40
N LEU A 107 -1.30 -9.41 7.74
CA LEU A 107 -0.01 -9.46 8.41
C LEU A 107 0.37 -8.11 9.03
N PHE A 108 0.13 -7.00 8.32
CA PHE A 108 0.48 -5.67 8.82
C PHE A 108 -0.41 -5.23 9.99
N ASP A 109 -1.72 -5.51 9.96
CA ASP A 109 -2.62 -5.25 11.10
C ASP A 109 -2.23 -6.09 12.34
N TYR A 110 -1.93 -7.38 12.13
CA TYR A 110 -1.42 -8.25 13.18
C TYR A 110 -0.11 -7.73 13.78
N GLU A 111 0.83 -7.20 12.99
CA GLU A 111 2.04 -6.57 13.49
C GLU A 111 1.75 -5.28 14.27
N ILE A 112 0.87 -4.41 13.78
CA ILE A 112 0.46 -3.18 14.49
C ILE A 112 -0.03 -3.50 15.91
N ASP A 113 -0.97 -4.44 16.02
CA ASP A 113 -1.62 -4.75 17.29
C ASP A 113 -0.69 -5.53 18.24
N ASN A 114 0.10 -6.49 17.74
CA ASN A 114 0.88 -7.39 18.60
C ASN A 114 2.34 -6.98 18.82
N VAL A 115 2.96 -6.22 17.90
CA VAL A 115 4.40 -5.85 17.99
C VAL A 115 4.57 -4.44 18.52
N TYR A 116 3.66 -3.52 18.17
CA TYR A 116 3.79 -2.11 18.53
C TYR A 116 2.92 -1.70 19.71
N ALA A 117 1.79 -2.38 19.94
CA ALA A 117 0.84 -2.11 21.02
C ALA A 117 0.60 -0.60 21.19
N ALA A 118 0.29 0.02 20.05
CA ALA A 118 0.03 1.44 19.92
C ALA A 118 -1.46 1.68 20.10
N ASP A 119 -1.83 2.61 20.98
CA ASP A 119 -3.17 3.21 20.91
C ASP A 119 -3.30 3.87 19.51
N LYS A 120 -4.34 3.48 18.77
CA LYS A 120 -4.66 3.98 17.41
C LYS A 120 -5.20 5.42 17.47
#